data_AF-A0A534BUB7-F1
#
_entry.id   AF-A0A534BUB7-F1
#
_cell.length_a   1.000
_cell.length_b   1.000
_cell.length_c   1.000
_cell.angle_alpha   90.00
_cell.angle_beta   90.00
_cell.angle_gamma   90.00
#
_symmetry.space_group_name_H-M   'P 1'
#
loop_
_entity.id
_entity.type
_entity.pdbx_description
1 polymer ?
#
loop_
_entity_poly.entity_id
_entity_poly.type
_entity_poly.pdbx_seq_one_letter_code
_entity_poly.pdbx_strand_id
1 'polypeptide(L)'
;MAADERLTENPYAPAYGHAYRHGAVPTREAARRMREWAARHAPLPLDLFGLLGLNHLYYGGGIDGIGVTSGTPKVYLVFYGSQWTSGGDPNGAATYLQNLFRGIGTGGELWSGAMTQYCDGPTVPAGASTCDPSTTPHVGYPSSGALAGVWFDTAAPSPSNATAAQLAQEAIRGAGHFGNTTAAANRYAQYVVVSPSGTHPDGFNTPTSAFCAWHDYTTSSYGDLAYTNMPYVTDQGANCGQNFVNGGSAGLLDGFSIVNGHEYAETLTDQNPPGGWTSLLGQENGDECAWINSGQGAAANVSMGNGAYAMQSTWSNDTNECDISHPIL
;
A
#
# COMPACT_ATOMS: atom_id res chain seq x y z
N MET A 1 1.98 -21.69 12.70
CA MET A 1 1.86 -20.34 13.27
C MET A 1 1.30 -19.50 12.15
N ALA A 2 0.18 -18.81 12.38
CA ALA A 2 -0.36 -17.93 11.34
C ALA A 2 0.66 -16.81 11.09
N ALA A 3 0.85 -16.39 9.84
CA ALA A 3 1.80 -15.32 9.49
C ALA A 3 1.52 -14.02 10.29
N ASP A 4 0.25 -13.80 10.64
CA ASP A 4 -0.26 -12.67 11.45
C ASP A 4 0.32 -12.62 12.88
N GLU A 5 0.64 -13.76 13.50
CA GLU A 5 1.16 -13.79 14.88
C GLU A 5 2.56 -13.17 15.00
N ARG A 6 3.37 -13.13 13.92
CA ARG A 6 4.77 -12.64 13.99
C ARG A 6 4.93 -11.14 13.78
N LEU A 7 4.04 -10.48 13.05
CA LEU A 7 4.08 -9.02 12.87
C LEU A 7 3.74 -8.26 14.15
N THR A 8 2.94 -8.88 15.03
CA THR A 8 2.52 -8.29 16.31
C THR A 8 3.50 -8.56 17.47
N GLU A 9 4.63 -9.23 17.21
CA GLU A 9 5.66 -9.49 18.24
C GLU A 9 6.62 -8.31 18.42
N ASN A 10 6.88 -7.55 17.35
CA ASN A 10 7.82 -6.44 17.38
C ASN A 10 7.14 -5.20 17.97
N PRO A 11 7.52 -4.70 19.16
CA PRO A 11 6.85 -3.58 19.82
C PRO A 11 7.01 -2.23 19.09
N TYR A 12 7.84 -2.18 18.05
CA TYR A 12 8.01 -1.01 17.19
C TYR A 12 7.22 -1.10 15.88
N ALA A 13 6.66 -2.26 15.55
CA ALA A 13 5.84 -2.44 14.36
C ALA A 13 4.50 -1.69 14.51
N PRO A 14 4.01 -1.01 13.47
CA PRO A 14 2.70 -0.35 13.52
C PRO A 14 1.53 -1.26 13.89
N ALA A 15 1.61 -2.54 13.54
CA ALA A 15 0.63 -3.57 13.87
C ALA A 15 0.64 -4.01 15.35
N TYR A 16 1.65 -3.63 16.14
CA TYR A 16 1.73 -4.00 17.55
C TYR A 16 0.55 -3.41 18.34
N GLY A 17 -0.36 -4.28 18.78
CA GLY A 17 -1.62 -3.88 19.43
C GLY A 17 -2.71 -3.38 18.47
N HIS A 18 -2.46 -3.44 17.16
CA HIS A 18 -3.33 -2.97 16.08
C HIS A 18 -3.28 -3.94 14.89
N ALA A 19 -3.70 -5.21 15.06
CA ALA A 19 -3.52 -6.26 14.06
C ALA A 19 -4.11 -5.93 12.66
N TYR A 20 -5.15 -5.10 12.60
CA TYR A 20 -5.73 -4.61 11.33
C TYR A 20 -4.79 -3.71 10.51
N ARG A 21 -3.68 -3.24 11.10
CA ARG A 21 -2.61 -2.50 10.39
C ARG A 21 -1.58 -3.47 9.81
N HIS A 22 -2.04 -4.57 9.23
CA HIS A 22 -1.20 -5.47 8.45
C HIS A 22 -0.52 -4.67 7.32
N GLY A 23 0.74 -4.95 6.99
CA GLY A 23 1.48 -4.23 5.94
C GLY A 23 1.74 -2.74 6.16
N ALA A 24 1.35 -2.17 7.30
CA ALA A 24 1.34 -0.72 7.46
C ALA A 24 2.73 -0.09 7.27
N VAL A 25 2.85 0.87 6.33
CA VAL A 25 4.11 1.58 6.07
C VAL A 25 4.62 2.21 7.37
N PRO A 26 5.70 1.72 7.98
CA PRO A 26 6.24 2.30 9.20
C PRO A 26 6.85 3.67 8.89
N THR A 27 6.87 4.57 9.87
CA THR A 27 7.77 5.74 9.79
C THR A 27 9.21 5.27 9.64
N ARG A 28 10.07 6.07 9.02
CA ARG A 28 11.49 5.72 8.86
C ARG A 28 12.20 5.45 10.18
N GLU A 29 11.82 6.18 11.23
CA GLU A 29 12.32 5.90 12.58
C GLU A 29 11.86 4.55 13.11
N ALA A 30 10.56 4.23 12.98
CA ALA A 30 10.04 2.92 13.37
C ALA A 30 10.69 1.79 12.58
N ALA A 31 10.80 1.93 11.26
CA ALA A 31 11.50 0.96 10.40
C ALA A 31 12.94 0.69 10.87
N ARG A 32 13.68 1.74 11.26
CA ARG A 32 15.02 1.56 11.84
C ARG A 32 14.98 0.77 13.15
N ARG A 33 14.07 1.11 14.07
CA ARG A 33 13.92 0.39 15.35
C ARG A 33 13.44 -1.05 15.15
N MET A 34 12.57 -1.30 14.18
CA MET A 34 12.11 -2.64 13.82
C MET A 34 13.27 -3.50 13.35
N ARG A 35 14.13 -2.99 12.45
CA ARG A 35 15.35 -3.68 12.01
C ARG A 35 16.33 -3.93 13.15
N GLU A 36 16.56 -2.95 14.02
CA GLU A 36 17.41 -3.11 15.21
C GLU A 36 16.85 -4.15 16.20
N TRP A 37 15.53 -4.19 16.38
CA TRP A 37 14.88 -5.20 17.20
C TRP A 37 15.04 -6.58 16.59
N ALA A 38 14.77 -6.73 15.29
CA ALA A 38 14.93 -7.99 14.57
C ALA A 38 16.38 -8.50 14.65
N ALA A 39 17.38 -7.64 14.46
CA ALA A 39 18.79 -8.01 14.59
C ALA A 39 19.17 -8.54 15.99
N ARG A 40 18.45 -8.13 17.04
CA ARG A 40 18.68 -8.57 18.43
C ARG A 40 17.90 -9.82 18.82
N HIS A 41 16.79 -10.10 18.13
CA HIS A 41 15.86 -11.17 18.48
C HIS A 41 15.81 -12.30 17.43
N ALA A 42 16.43 -12.09 16.27
CA ALA A 42 16.63 -13.14 15.29
C ALA A 42 17.71 -14.12 15.77
N PRO A 43 17.47 -15.44 15.71
CA PRO A 43 18.49 -16.43 16.02
C PRO A 43 19.65 -16.45 15.01
N LEU A 44 19.52 -15.73 13.88
CA LEU A 44 20.49 -15.63 12.78
C LEU A 44 20.57 -14.18 12.23
N PRO A 45 21.68 -13.76 11.59
CA PRO A 45 21.83 -12.41 11.01
C PRO A 45 20.76 -12.09 9.95
N LEU A 46 20.34 -10.81 9.85
CA LEU A 46 19.30 -10.33 8.92
C LEU A 46 19.63 -10.59 7.43
N ASP A 47 20.91 -10.50 7.10
CA ASP A 47 21.53 -10.82 5.81
C ASP A 47 21.39 -12.31 5.43
N LEU A 48 21.15 -13.19 6.40
CA LEU A 48 20.85 -14.60 6.14
C LEU A 48 19.36 -14.82 5.80
N PHE A 49 18.44 -13.91 6.11
CA PHE A 49 17.01 -14.08 5.79
C PHE A 49 16.77 -14.07 4.27
N GLY A 50 17.48 -13.19 3.54
CA GLY A 50 17.50 -13.21 2.06
C GLY A 50 18.11 -14.48 1.48
N LEU A 51 19.07 -15.10 2.17
CA LEU A 51 19.68 -16.39 1.78
C LEU A 51 18.84 -17.62 2.17
N LEU A 52 17.95 -17.49 3.16
CA LEU A 52 17.05 -18.53 3.63
C LEU A 52 15.67 -18.49 2.97
N GLY A 53 15.44 -17.56 2.03
CA GLY A 53 14.16 -17.40 1.33
C GLY A 53 13.01 -16.97 2.26
N LEU A 54 13.32 -16.31 3.38
CA LEU A 54 12.32 -15.90 4.36
C LEU A 54 11.52 -14.67 3.91
N ASN A 55 12.06 -13.93 2.93
CA ASN A 55 11.41 -12.81 2.25
C ASN A 55 10.61 -13.26 1.01
N HIS A 56 10.76 -14.51 0.59
CA HIS A 56 9.97 -15.05 -0.52
C HIS A 56 8.49 -15.05 -0.13
N LEU A 57 7.61 -14.55 -1.00
CA LEU A 57 6.19 -14.45 -0.70
C LEU A 57 5.45 -15.72 -1.09
N TYR A 58 4.44 -16.07 -0.30
CA TYR A 58 3.58 -17.23 -0.48
C TYR A 58 2.12 -16.80 -0.45
N TYR A 59 1.31 -17.41 -1.30
CA TYR A 59 -0.12 -17.14 -1.37
C TYR A 59 -0.86 -17.62 -0.10
N GLY A 60 -1.67 -16.76 0.51
CA GLY A 60 -2.42 -17.01 1.74
C GLY A 60 -3.69 -17.85 1.53
N GLY A 61 -4.12 -18.04 0.29
CA GLY A 61 -5.33 -18.79 -0.07
C GLY A 61 -6.57 -17.90 -0.33
N GLY A 62 -6.44 -16.60 -0.11
CA GLY A 62 -7.51 -15.61 -0.25
C GLY A 62 -8.49 -15.62 0.93
N ILE A 63 -9.13 -14.47 1.15
CA ILE A 63 -10.27 -14.32 2.06
C ILE A 63 -11.52 -14.13 1.20
N ASP A 64 -12.54 -14.95 1.44
CA ASP A 64 -13.76 -14.98 0.62
C ASP A 64 -13.51 -15.14 -0.90
N GLY A 65 -12.40 -15.82 -1.24
CA GLY A 65 -11.95 -16.05 -2.61
C GLY A 65 -11.22 -14.86 -3.25
N ILE A 66 -10.86 -13.84 -2.46
CA ILE A 66 -10.12 -12.64 -2.87
C ILE A 66 -8.71 -12.74 -2.29
N GLY A 67 -7.72 -12.83 -3.18
CA GLY A 67 -6.31 -12.84 -2.80
C GLY A 67 -5.58 -11.63 -3.36
N VAL A 68 -5.60 -11.48 -4.69
CA VAL A 68 -4.93 -10.39 -5.41
C VAL A 68 -5.95 -9.61 -6.24
N THR A 69 -5.61 -8.40 -6.67
CA THR A 69 -6.39 -7.64 -7.66
C THR A 69 -6.18 -8.26 -9.06
N SER A 70 -6.70 -9.47 -9.31
CA SER A 70 -6.45 -10.28 -10.52
C SER A 70 -7.18 -9.82 -11.79
N GLY A 71 -7.36 -8.51 -11.91
CA GLY A 71 -7.92 -7.80 -13.05
C GLY A 71 -7.30 -6.41 -13.11
N THR A 72 -7.75 -5.56 -14.04
CA THR A 72 -7.23 -4.18 -14.13
C THR A 72 -7.57 -3.40 -12.86
N PRO A 73 -6.56 -2.93 -12.09
CA PRO A 73 -6.79 -2.20 -10.85
C PRO A 73 -7.52 -0.90 -11.07
N LYS A 74 -8.40 -0.54 -10.12
CA LYS A 74 -9.14 0.72 -10.11
C LYS A 74 -8.94 1.42 -8.77
N VAL A 75 -8.37 2.62 -8.82
CA VAL A 75 -8.15 3.45 -7.64
C VAL A 75 -9.20 4.56 -7.59
N TYR A 76 -9.92 4.63 -6.48
CA TYR A 76 -10.85 5.70 -6.17
C TYR A 76 -10.28 6.55 -5.03
N LEU A 77 -10.03 7.84 -5.31
CA LEU A 77 -9.56 8.78 -4.30
C LEU A 77 -10.77 9.42 -3.60
N VAL A 78 -10.86 9.24 -2.28
CA VAL A 78 -11.88 9.83 -1.42
C VAL A 78 -11.21 10.83 -0.49
N PHE A 79 -11.26 12.11 -0.85
CA PHE A 79 -10.74 13.21 -0.03
C PHE A 79 -11.75 13.53 1.07
N TYR A 80 -11.51 12.99 2.26
CA TYR A 80 -12.47 12.97 3.36
C TYR A 80 -12.44 14.31 4.12
N GLY A 81 -13.53 15.06 4.10
CA GLY A 81 -13.74 16.22 4.96
C GLY A 81 -13.88 17.57 4.26
N SER A 82 -14.66 18.47 4.86
CA SER A 82 -14.81 19.85 4.39
C SER A 82 -13.51 20.66 4.42
N GLN A 83 -12.51 20.24 5.20
CA GLN A 83 -11.18 20.86 5.25
C GLN A 83 -10.49 20.94 3.87
N TRP A 84 -10.79 20.03 2.95
CA TRP A 84 -10.26 20.07 1.58
C TRP A 84 -10.68 21.33 0.79
N THR A 85 -11.69 22.08 1.26
CA THR A 85 -12.10 23.37 0.68
C THR A 85 -11.61 24.59 1.47
N SER A 86 -10.99 24.38 2.64
CA SER A 86 -10.63 25.45 3.59
C SER A 86 -9.16 25.39 4.03
N GLY A 87 -8.28 24.89 3.17
CA GLY A 87 -6.83 24.91 3.37
C GLY A 87 -6.22 23.61 3.91
N GLY A 88 -6.99 22.51 3.93
CA GLY A 88 -6.51 21.18 4.32
C GLY A 88 -5.54 20.52 3.35
N ASP A 89 -5.21 21.18 2.23
CA ASP A 89 -4.21 20.74 1.25
C ASP A 89 -3.11 21.82 1.03
N PRO A 90 -2.30 22.14 2.05
CA PRO A 90 -1.30 23.21 1.94
C PRO A 90 -0.20 22.97 0.90
N ASN A 91 0.02 21.72 0.48
CA ASN A 91 1.13 21.32 -0.39
C ASN A 91 0.66 20.80 -1.77
N GLY A 92 -0.65 20.73 -2.05
CA GLY A 92 -1.18 20.26 -3.32
C GLY A 92 -1.19 18.74 -3.50
N ALA A 93 -1.25 18.00 -2.39
CA ALA A 93 -1.32 16.54 -2.34
C ALA A 93 -2.49 15.97 -3.15
N ALA A 94 -3.66 16.65 -3.16
CA ALA A 94 -4.81 16.14 -3.89
C ALA A 94 -4.58 16.09 -5.40
N THR A 95 -3.93 17.11 -5.94
CA THR A 95 -3.56 17.14 -7.36
C THR A 95 -2.44 16.14 -7.65
N TYR A 96 -1.47 16.03 -6.75
CA TYR A 96 -0.35 15.10 -6.88
C TYR A 96 -0.79 13.64 -6.94
N LEU A 97 -1.64 13.19 -6.00
CA LEU A 97 -2.17 11.82 -5.96
C LEU A 97 -3.03 11.50 -7.19
N GLN A 98 -3.87 12.45 -7.65
CA GLN A 98 -4.62 12.27 -8.89
C GLN A 98 -3.71 12.07 -10.09
N ASN A 99 -2.62 12.83 -10.19
CA ASN A 99 -1.67 12.70 -11.28
C ASN A 99 -0.86 11.40 -11.18
N LEU A 100 -0.44 10.99 -9.98
CA LEU A 100 0.20 9.70 -9.73
C LEU A 100 -0.65 8.55 -10.28
N PHE A 101 -1.90 8.43 -9.85
CA PHE A 101 -2.76 7.32 -10.27
C PHE A 101 -3.24 7.42 -11.72
N ARG A 102 -3.27 8.61 -12.32
CA ARG A 102 -3.41 8.75 -13.79
C ARG A 102 -2.16 8.27 -14.54
N GLY A 103 -0.99 8.37 -13.91
CA GLY A 103 0.31 8.05 -14.49
C GLY A 103 0.67 6.57 -14.39
N ILE A 104 0.35 5.91 -13.27
CA ILE A 104 0.65 4.48 -13.03
C ILE A 104 0.09 3.62 -14.18
N GLY A 105 0.93 2.77 -14.77
CA GLY A 105 0.63 1.95 -15.94
C GLY A 105 0.69 2.66 -17.29
N THR A 106 1.05 3.95 -17.33
CA THR A 106 1.19 4.72 -18.58
C THR A 106 2.65 4.99 -18.92
N GLY A 107 2.93 5.27 -20.20
CA GLY A 107 4.30 5.55 -20.65
C GLY A 107 5.22 4.33 -20.70
N GLY A 108 4.67 3.12 -20.53
CA GLY A 108 5.44 1.87 -20.52
C GLY A 108 6.29 1.69 -19.28
N GLU A 109 5.90 2.31 -18.16
CA GLU A 109 6.59 2.13 -16.88
C GLU A 109 6.56 0.66 -16.45
N LEU A 110 7.65 0.20 -15.84
CA LEU A 110 7.87 -1.20 -15.45
C LEU A 110 7.78 -1.41 -13.94
N TRP A 111 7.48 -0.37 -13.17
CA TRP A 111 7.26 -0.51 -11.73
C TRP A 111 6.02 -1.36 -11.46
N SER A 112 4.90 -1.11 -12.16
CA SER A 112 3.70 -1.94 -12.02
C SER A 112 3.86 -3.36 -12.55
N GLY A 113 4.87 -3.62 -13.38
CA GLY A 113 5.19 -4.95 -13.86
C GLY A 113 5.65 -5.90 -12.75
N ALA A 114 6.08 -5.37 -11.59
CA ALA A 114 6.44 -6.22 -10.45
C ALA A 114 5.19 -6.92 -9.90
N MET A 115 4.07 -6.22 -9.79
CA MET A 115 2.86 -6.83 -9.23
C MET A 115 2.23 -7.89 -10.16
N THR A 116 2.48 -7.84 -11.47
CA THR A 116 1.87 -8.77 -12.45
C THR A 116 2.34 -10.22 -12.32
N GLN A 117 3.34 -10.51 -11.49
CA GLN A 117 3.78 -11.89 -11.21
C GLN A 117 2.90 -12.62 -10.17
N TYR A 118 2.09 -11.87 -9.42
CA TYR A 118 1.24 -12.41 -8.37
C TYR A 118 -0.15 -12.76 -8.90
N CYS A 119 -0.67 -13.89 -8.43
CA CYS A 119 -1.91 -14.47 -8.93
C CYS A 119 -2.81 -14.94 -7.81
N ASP A 120 -4.09 -15.14 -8.12
CA ASP A 120 -5.02 -15.86 -7.28
C ASP A 120 -5.97 -16.73 -8.12
N GLY A 121 -6.99 -17.29 -7.46
CA GLY A 121 -8.04 -18.05 -8.10
C GLY A 121 -8.09 -19.52 -7.70
N PRO A 122 -9.06 -20.27 -8.23
CA PRO A 122 -9.41 -21.61 -7.73
C PRO A 122 -8.33 -22.68 -7.95
N THR A 123 -7.34 -22.41 -8.81
CA THR A 123 -6.23 -23.31 -9.11
C THR A 123 -4.94 -22.95 -8.38
N VAL A 124 -4.90 -21.84 -7.64
CA VAL A 124 -3.74 -21.40 -6.86
C VAL A 124 -3.94 -21.86 -5.41
N PRO A 125 -3.22 -22.90 -4.93
CA PRO A 125 -3.37 -23.37 -3.56
C PRO A 125 -2.71 -22.41 -2.56
N ALA A 126 -3.24 -22.35 -1.34
CA ALA A 126 -2.55 -21.71 -0.23
C ALA A 126 -1.14 -22.31 -0.05
N GLY A 127 -0.15 -21.45 0.20
CA GLY A 127 1.27 -21.79 0.23
C GLY A 127 1.94 -21.86 -1.14
N ALA A 128 1.24 -21.54 -2.23
CA ALA A 128 1.89 -21.40 -3.55
C ALA A 128 2.97 -20.31 -3.48
N SER A 129 4.12 -20.59 -4.09
CA SER A 129 5.28 -19.68 -4.15
C SER A 129 5.56 -19.17 -5.57
N THR A 130 4.81 -19.67 -6.55
CA THR A 130 4.90 -19.35 -7.97
C THR A 130 3.51 -19.40 -8.60
N CYS A 131 3.35 -18.71 -9.72
CA CYS A 131 2.13 -18.65 -10.50
C CYS A 131 2.34 -19.25 -11.90
N ASP A 132 1.32 -19.90 -12.47
CA ASP A 132 1.36 -20.34 -13.86
C ASP A 132 0.78 -19.23 -14.76
N PRO A 133 1.61 -18.49 -15.51
CA PRO A 133 1.16 -17.37 -16.34
C PRO A 133 0.15 -17.77 -17.42
N SER A 134 0.03 -19.05 -17.75
CA SER A 134 -0.90 -19.53 -18.77
C SER A 134 -2.28 -19.93 -18.24
N THR A 135 -2.42 -20.18 -16.93
CA THR A 135 -3.65 -20.76 -16.38
C THR A 135 -4.20 -20.06 -15.14
N THR A 136 -3.45 -19.16 -14.50
CA THR A 136 -3.90 -18.44 -13.30
C THR A 136 -4.23 -16.98 -13.59
N PRO A 137 -5.31 -16.41 -13.05
CA PRO A 137 -5.54 -14.98 -13.04
C PRO A 137 -4.45 -14.21 -12.29
N HIS A 138 -3.78 -13.28 -12.96
CA HIS A 138 -2.73 -12.43 -12.40
C HIS A 138 -3.20 -11.02 -12.13
N VAL A 139 -2.48 -10.30 -11.27
CA VAL A 139 -2.67 -8.86 -11.12
C VAL A 139 -2.59 -8.17 -12.48
N GLY A 140 -3.60 -7.37 -12.81
CA GLY A 140 -3.65 -6.70 -14.11
C GLY A 140 -2.71 -5.49 -14.19
N TYR A 141 -2.03 -5.32 -15.31
CA TYR A 141 -1.29 -4.08 -15.60
C TYR A 141 -2.27 -2.94 -15.96
N PRO A 142 -2.24 -1.77 -15.29
CA PRO A 142 -3.17 -0.67 -15.49
C PRO A 142 -2.81 0.21 -16.70
N SER A 143 -2.75 -0.39 -17.91
CA SER A 143 -2.23 0.25 -19.15
C SER A 143 -2.81 1.62 -19.54
N SER A 144 -3.95 2.01 -18.97
CA SER A 144 -4.65 3.28 -19.22
C SER A 144 -4.62 4.26 -18.04
N GLY A 145 -3.81 4.01 -17.01
CA GLY A 145 -3.94 4.67 -15.71
C GLY A 145 -4.77 3.82 -14.75
N ALA A 146 -4.43 3.89 -13.46
CA ALA A 146 -5.17 3.22 -12.38
C ALA A 146 -6.33 4.07 -11.82
N LEU A 147 -6.31 5.40 -11.98
CA LEU A 147 -7.34 6.29 -11.41
C LEU A 147 -8.72 6.08 -12.08
N ALA A 148 -9.68 5.60 -11.30
CA ALA A 148 -11.06 5.35 -11.75
C ALA A 148 -12.05 6.44 -11.30
N GLY A 149 -11.78 7.15 -10.20
CA GLY A 149 -12.66 8.20 -9.71
C GLY A 149 -12.04 9.06 -8.62
N VAL A 150 -12.59 10.26 -8.47
CA VAL A 150 -12.18 11.23 -7.44
C VAL A 150 -13.43 11.82 -6.83
N TRP A 151 -13.48 11.84 -5.50
CA TRP A 151 -14.56 12.46 -4.74
C TRP A 151 -13.98 13.25 -3.59
N PHE A 152 -14.36 14.53 -3.51
CA PHE A 152 -14.15 15.36 -2.33
C PHE A 152 -15.42 15.30 -1.49
N ASP A 153 -15.41 14.49 -0.43
CA ASP A 153 -16.53 14.42 0.51
C ASP A 153 -16.47 15.59 1.48
N THR A 154 -17.01 16.73 1.05
CA THR A 154 -16.98 17.98 1.82
C THR A 154 -18.26 18.22 2.61
N ALA A 155 -19.14 17.21 2.70
CA ALA A 155 -20.45 17.34 3.35
C ALA A 155 -20.34 17.57 4.87
N ALA A 156 -19.28 17.06 5.49
CA ALA A 156 -18.96 17.21 6.91
C ALA A 156 -17.44 17.35 7.08
N PRO A 157 -16.94 17.88 8.21
CA PRO A 157 -15.51 17.84 8.49
C PRO A 157 -15.05 16.39 8.71
N SER A 158 -13.84 16.06 8.25
CA SER A 158 -13.19 14.80 8.66
C SER A 158 -12.89 14.89 10.16
N PRO A 159 -13.11 13.80 10.94
CA PRO A 159 -12.71 13.76 12.35
C PRO A 159 -11.23 14.13 12.53
N SER A 160 -10.93 14.89 13.58
CA SER A 160 -9.53 15.24 13.90
C SER A 160 -8.67 14.02 14.22
N ASN A 161 -9.27 12.95 14.73
CA ASN A 161 -8.66 11.65 15.00
C ASN A 161 -9.65 10.54 14.61
N ALA A 162 -9.80 10.32 13.29
CA ALA A 162 -10.71 9.29 12.78
C ALA A 162 -10.30 7.91 13.30
N THR A 163 -11.25 7.05 13.65
CA THR A 163 -10.94 5.64 13.96
C THR A 163 -10.84 4.82 12.68
N ALA A 164 -10.18 3.66 12.72
CA ALA A 164 -10.21 2.68 11.62
C ALA A 164 -11.65 2.40 11.12
N ALA A 165 -12.61 2.24 12.03
CA ALA A 165 -14.01 2.03 11.67
C ALA A 165 -14.65 3.22 10.92
N GLN A 166 -14.26 4.47 11.25
CA GLN A 166 -14.73 5.66 10.51
C GLN A 166 -14.11 5.74 9.11
N LEU A 167 -12.85 5.32 8.95
CA LEU A 167 -12.18 5.25 7.66
C LEU A 167 -12.81 4.18 6.76
N ALA A 168 -13.05 2.98 7.29
CA ALA A 168 -13.78 1.91 6.59
C ALA A 168 -15.19 2.36 6.18
N GLN A 169 -15.92 3.05 7.07
CA GLN A 169 -17.23 3.59 6.76
C GLN A 169 -17.19 4.66 5.66
N GLU A 170 -16.13 5.45 5.59
CA GLU A 170 -15.92 6.43 4.53
C GLU A 170 -15.60 5.75 3.19
N ALA A 171 -14.81 4.67 3.18
CA ALA A 171 -14.60 3.86 1.99
C ALA A 171 -15.92 3.28 1.45
N ILE A 172 -16.80 2.77 2.31
CA ILE A 172 -18.15 2.29 1.93
C ILE A 172 -19.00 3.43 1.34
N ARG A 173 -18.92 4.64 1.90
CA ARG A 173 -19.60 5.82 1.33
C ARG A 173 -19.03 6.19 -0.03
N GLY A 174 -17.71 6.14 -0.19
CA GLY A 174 -17.02 6.32 -1.46
C GLY A 174 -17.53 5.34 -2.52
N ALA A 175 -17.58 4.05 -2.20
CA ALA A 175 -18.14 3.03 -3.09
C ALA A 175 -19.58 3.35 -3.51
N GLY A 176 -20.43 3.74 -2.55
CA GLY A 176 -21.79 4.19 -2.83
C GLY A 176 -21.85 5.42 -3.75
N HIS A 177 -20.97 6.42 -3.53
CA HIS A 177 -20.86 7.61 -4.36
C HIS A 177 -20.50 7.29 -5.81
N PHE A 178 -19.54 6.40 -6.02
CA PHE A 178 -19.11 5.97 -7.36
C PHE A 178 -20.05 4.94 -8.02
N GLY A 179 -21.11 4.50 -7.32
CA GLY A 179 -22.06 3.52 -7.82
C GLY A 179 -21.56 2.06 -7.76
N ASN A 180 -20.46 1.79 -7.06
CA ASN A 180 -19.89 0.46 -6.87
C ASN A 180 -20.62 -0.30 -5.74
N THR A 181 -21.90 -0.57 -5.96
CA THR A 181 -22.82 -1.11 -4.94
C THR A 181 -22.94 -2.63 -4.96
N THR A 182 -21.98 -3.34 -5.57
CA THR A 182 -21.97 -4.81 -5.70
C THR A 182 -20.56 -5.37 -5.49
N ALA A 183 -20.46 -6.61 -5.01
CA ALA A 183 -19.16 -7.28 -4.81
C ALA A 183 -18.33 -7.32 -6.11
N ALA A 184 -18.98 -7.57 -7.25
CA ALA A 184 -18.32 -7.59 -8.56
C ALA A 184 -17.73 -6.22 -8.95
N ALA A 185 -18.36 -5.11 -8.56
CA ALA A 185 -17.84 -3.77 -8.82
C ALA A 185 -16.61 -3.46 -7.95
N ASN A 186 -16.53 -4.04 -6.74
CA ASN A 186 -15.46 -3.81 -5.77
C ASN A 186 -14.29 -4.80 -5.88
N ARG A 187 -14.45 -5.91 -6.64
CA ARG A 187 -13.45 -6.98 -6.73
C ARG A 187 -12.06 -6.51 -7.18
N TYR A 188 -11.95 -5.45 -7.96
CA TYR A 188 -10.66 -4.90 -8.42
C TYR A 188 -10.50 -3.41 -8.08
N ALA A 189 -11.18 -2.96 -7.02
CA ALA A 189 -11.20 -1.57 -6.59
C ALA A 189 -10.49 -1.40 -5.26
N GLN A 190 -9.71 -0.33 -5.15
CA GLN A 190 -9.17 0.20 -3.89
C GLN A 190 -9.73 1.60 -3.65
N TYR A 191 -10.19 1.86 -2.44
CA TYR A 191 -10.64 3.18 -1.99
C TYR A 191 -9.57 3.82 -1.12
N VAL A 192 -8.86 4.81 -1.65
CA VAL A 192 -7.87 5.55 -0.87
C VAL A 192 -8.60 6.68 -0.14
N VAL A 193 -8.77 6.52 1.18
CA VAL A 193 -9.37 7.53 2.05
C VAL A 193 -8.28 8.51 2.47
N VAL A 194 -8.25 9.67 1.82
CA VAL A 194 -7.22 10.69 2.03
C VAL A 194 -7.71 11.71 3.08
N SER A 195 -7.02 11.76 4.21
CA SER A 195 -7.31 12.72 5.28
C SER A 195 -6.56 14.04 5.07
N PRO A 196 -7.16 15.20 5.43
CA PRO A 196 -6.57 16.51 5.22
C PRO A 196 -5.46 16.82 6.24
N SER A 197 -4.59 17.78 5.93
CA SER A 197 -3.54 18.24 6.85
C SER A 197 -4.11 18.69 8.21
N GLY A 198 -3.34 18.43 9.26
CA GLY A 198 -3.69 18.73 10.65
C GLY A 198 -4.65 17.72 11.29
N THR A 199 -4.96 16.61 10.62
CA THR A 199 -5.72 15.49 11.20
C THR A 199 -4.82 14.29 11.50
N HIS A 200 -5.30 13.40 12.36
CA HIS A 200 -4.59 12.24 12.87
C HIS A 200 -5.40 10.97 12.62
N PRO A 201 -5.73 10.60 11.37
CA PRO A 201 -6.52 9.40 11.11
C PRO A 201 -5.82 8.17 11.68
N ASP A 202 -6.55 7.45 12.51
CA ASP A 202 -6.10 6.31 13.28
C ASP A 202 -4.85 6.59 14.13
N GLY A 203 -4.74 7.81 14.66
CA GLY A 203 -3.61 8.23 15.49
C GLY A 203 -2.34 8.56 14.69
N PHE A 204 -2.39 8.68 13.36
CA PHE A 204 -1.26 9.16 12.55
C PHE A 204 -0.63 10.43 13.15
N ASN A 205 0.71 10.53 13.10
CA ASN A 205 1.45 11.68 13.61
C ASN A 205 1.15 12.03 15.09
N THR A 206 1.00 10.98 15.92
CA THR A 206 0.91 11.10 17.39
C THR A 206 2.05 10.31 18.05
N PRO A 207 2.43 10.61 19.30
CA PRO A 207 3.53 9.91 19.98
C PRO A 207 3.33 8.39 20.14
N THR A 208 2.09 7.90 20.01
CA THR A 208 1.71 6.51 20.21
C THR A 208 1.54 5.72 18.92
N SER A 209 1.76 6.36 17.76
CA SER A 209 1.58 5.70 16.47
C SER A 209 2.71 6.03 15.51
N ALA A 210 3.28 5.01 14.88
CA ALA A 210 4.51 5.14 14.11
C ALA A 210 4.39 4.61 12.68
N PHE A 211 3.25 4.87 12.02
CA PHE A 211 2.99 4.56 10.61
C PHE A 211 2.84 5.82 9.75
N CYS A 212 2.88 5.63 8.43
CA CYS A 212 2.67 6.64 7.40
C CYS A 212 1.37 6.40 6.62
N ALA A 213 1.03 5.15 6.34
CA ALA A 213 -0.28 4.70 5.87
C ALA A 213 -0.48 3.23 6.28
N TRP A 214 -1.64 2.69 5.95
CA TRP A 214 -1.95 1.26 5.96
C TRP A 214 -3.17 1.00 5.09
N HIS A 215 -3.32 -0.22 4.60
CA HIS A 215 -4.51 -0.68 3.93
C HIS A 215 -5.13 -1.87 4.69
N ASP A 216 -6.41 -2.08 4.45
CA ASP A 216 -7.20 -3.19 5.00
C ASP A 216 -8.43 -3.38 4.10
N TYR A 217 -9.31 -4.30 4.46
CA TYR A 217 -10.61 -4.46 3.83
C TYR A 217 -11.76 -4.34 4.83
N THR A 218 -12.96 -4.06 4.31
CA THR A 218 -14.18 -4.08 5.10
C THR A 218 -15.32 -4.75 4.35
N THR A 219 -16.14 -5.52 5.06
CA THR A 219 -17.32 -6.18 4.49
C THR A 219 -18.56 -5.31 4.66
N SER A 220 -19.32 -5.14 3.57
CA SER A 220 -20.58 -4.37 3.57
C SER A 220 -21.64 -5.03 2.70
N SER A 221 -22.79 -4.37 2.53
CA SER A 221 -23.79 -4.77 1.54
C SER A 221 -23.27 -4.72 0.09
N TYR A 222 -22.11 -4.10 -0.16
CA TYR A 222 -21.47 -4.01 -1.47
C TYR A 222 -20.38 -5.06 -1.68
N GLY A 223 -20.30 -6.09 -0.81
CA GLY A 223 -19.22 -7.07 -0.77
C GLY A 223 -18.06 -6.58 0.10
N ASP A 224 -16.88 -7.17 -0.12
CA ASP A 224 -15.63 -6.70 0.49
C ASP A 224 -15.06 -5.53 -0.31
N LEU A 225 -14.49 -4.57 0.42
CA LEU A 225 -13.90 -3.35 -0.12
C LEU A 225 -12.51 -3.17 0.46
N ALA A 226 -11.50 -3.24 -0.39
CA ALA A 226 -10.15 -2.82 -0.02
C ALA A 226 -10.08 -1.30 0.09
N TYR A 227 -9.46 -0.80 1.15
CA TYR A 227 -9.30 0.62 1.39
C TYR A 227 -7.95 0.94 2.02
N THR A 228 -7.47 2.15 1.76
CA THR A 228 -6.24 2.68 2.36
C THR A 228 -6.60 3.82 3.30
N ASN A 229 -6.06 3.79 4.51
CA ASN A 229 -5.91 4.99 5.31
C ASN A 229 -4.69 5.77 4.78
N MET A 230 -4.92 6.88 4.08
CA MET A 230 -3.85 7.76 3.59
C MET A 230 -3.88 9.10 4.34
N PRO A 231 -3.12 9.24 5.43
CA PRO A 231 -2.94 10.51 6.11
C PRO A 231 -2.23 11.56 5.23
N TYR A 232 -2.26 12.81 5.68
CA TYR A 232 -1.52 13.89 5.04
C TYR A 232 -0.02 13.80 5.40
N VAL A 233 0.71 12.88 4.75
CA VAL A 233 2.05 12.42 5.16
C VAL A 233 3.11 13.51 5.32
N THR A 234 2.97 14.67 4.67
CA THR A 234 3.88 15.80 4.88
C THR A 234 3.80 16.40 6.28
N ASP A 235 2.73 16.14 7.05
CA ASP A 235 2.65 16.55 8.46
C ASP A 235 3.67 15.78 9.34
N GLN A 236 4.13 14.61 8.87
CA GLN A 236 5.21 13.82 9.48
C GLN A 236 6.55 14.00 8.73
N GLY A 237 6.57 14.90 7.74
CA GLY A 237 7.73 15.32 6.99
C GLY A 237 8.65 14.19 6.52
N ALA A 238 9.95 14.34 6.79
CA ALA A 238 10.96 13.38 6.33
C ALA A 238 10.79 11.97 6.91
N ASN A 239 10.07 11.80 8.03
CA ASN A 239 9.79 10.50 8.63
C ASN A 239 8.77 9.68 7.81
N CYS A 240 7.95 10.34 6.99
CA CYS A 240 7.07 9.70 6.00
C CYS A 240 7.44 10.07 4.57
N GLY A 241 8.74 10.16 4.29
CA GLY A 241 9.27 10.14 2.93
C GLY A 241 9.40 11.50 2.24
N GLN A 242 9.10 12.62 2.92
CA GLN A 242 9.45 13.93 2.36
C GLN A 242 10.96 14.00 2.06
N ASN A 243 11.30 14.39 0.83
CA ASN A 243 12.65 14.48 0.28
C ASN A 243 13.44 13.17 0.31
N PHE A 244 12.78 12.02 0.18
CA PHE A 244 13.45 10.73 0.26
C PHE A 244 14.27 10.42 -0.99
N VAL A 245 13.75 10.76 -2.18
CA VAL A 245 14.42 10.55 -3.48
C VAL A 245 14.92 11.88 -4.03
N ASN A 246 14.08 12.92 -3.98
CA ASN A 246 14.33 14.23 -4.54
C ASN A 246 14.65 15.24 -3.42
N GLY A 247 15.61 16.13 -3.66
CA GLY A 247 15.94 17.19 -2.69
C GLY A 247 15.07 18.44 -2.82
N GLY A 248 14.89 19.17 -1.71
CA GLY A 248 14.29 20.50 -1.72
C GLY A 248 12.79 20.53 -2.07
N SER A 249 12.32 21.54 -2.80
CA SER A 249 10.89 21.63 -3.15
C SER A 249 10.43 20.51 -4.09
N ALA A 250 11.34 19.90 -4.85
CA ALA A 250 11.02 18.79 -5.75
C ALA A 250 10.64 17.51 -4.98
N GLY A 251 11.16 17.32 -3.77
CA GLY A 251 10.86 16.15 -2.93
C GLY A 251 9.81 16.39 -1.86
N LEU A 252 9.17 17.57 -1.86
CA LEU A 252 8.15 17.90 -0.85
C LEU A 252 7.03 16.84 -0.79
N LEU A 253 6.68 16.25 -1.93
CA LEU A 253 5.60 15.26 -2.05
C LEU A 253 6.09 13.82 -2.31
N ASP A 254 7.41 13.55 -2.23
CA ASP A 254 7.96 12.19 -2.40
C ASP A 254 7.24 11.18 -1.49
N GLY A 255 6.92 11.59 -0.26
CA GLY A 255 6.19 10.76 0.69
C GLY A 255 4.82 10.32 0.18
N PHE A 256 4.10 11.16 -0.57
CA PHE A 256 2.77 10.79 -1.08
C PHE A 256 2.85 9.67 -2.12
N SER A 257 3.83 9.70 -3.04
CA SER A 257 3.98 8.66 -4.05
C SER A 257 4.64 7.40 -3.50
N ILE A 258 5.63 7.52 -2.60
CA ILE A 258 6.27 6.35 -1.98
C ILE A 258 5.26 5.61 -1.09
N VAL A 259 4.61 6.31 -0.16
CA VAL A 259 3.73 5.70 0.83
C VAL A 259 2.44 5.20 0.17
N ASN A 260 1.78 6.00 -0.67
CA ASN A 260 0.55 5.52 -1.32
C ASN A 260 0.87 4.47 -2.41
N GLY A 261 2.04 4.54 -3.04
CA GLY A 261 2.51 3.51 -3.98
C GLY A 261 2.77 2.17 -3.30
N HIS A 262 3.31 2.19 -2.08
CA HIS A 262 3.46 0.99 -1.24
C HIS A 262 2.10 0.34 -0.96
N GLU A 263 1.17 1.08 -0.36
CA GLU A 263 -0.18 0.56 -0.04
C GLU A 263 -0.96 0.13 -1.29
N TYR A 264 -0.71 0.79 -2.43
CA TYR A 264 -1.26 0.36 -3.72
C TYR A 264 -0.70 -0.99 -4.14
N ALA A 265 0.63 -1.14 -4.15
CA ALA A 265 1.30 -2.39 -4.54
C ALA A 265 0.88 -3.56 -3.66
N GLU A 266 0.73 -3.32 -2.36
CA GLU A 266 0.30 -4.32 -1.39
C GLU A 266 -1.15 -4.70 -1.57
N THR A 267 -2.08 -3.75 -1.68
CA THR A 267 -3.49 -4.08 -2.02
C THR A 267 -3.61 -4.83 -3.35
N LEU A 268 -2.71 -4.61 -4.32
CA LEU A 268 -2.74 -5.41 -5.54
C LEU A 268 -2.38 -6.86 -5.29
N THR A 269 -1.43 -7.15 -4.40
CA THR A 269 -0.90 -8.49 -4.14
C THR A 269 -1.51 -9.19 -2.92
N ASP A 270 -2.22 -8.45 -2.09
CA ASP A 270 -2.98 -8.90 -0.93
C ASP A 270 -4.16 -7.96 -0.68
N GLN A 271 -5.20 -8.12 -1.49
CA GLN A 271 -6.33 -7.20 -1.49
C GLN A 271 -7.13 -7.23 -0.18
N ASN A 272 -7.23 -8.42 0.43
CA ASN A 272 -7.89 -8.64 1.71
C ASN A 272 -6.85 -9.26 2.65
N PRO A 273 -6.04 -8.45 3.35
CA PRO A 273 -4.96 -8.96 4.17
C PRO A 273 -5.45 -9.81 5.36
N PRO A 274 -4.69 -10.85 5.76
CA PRO A 274 -3.50 -11.42 5.12
C PRO A 274 -3.86 -12.59 4.16
N GLY A 275 -4.62 -12.34 3.09
CA GLY A 275 -5.20 -13.35 2.20
C GLY A 275 -4.38 -13.63 0.93
N GLY A 276 -3.61 -12.65 0.47
CA GLY A 276 -2.78 -12.69 -0.73
C GLY A 276 -1.36 -13.11 -0.44
N TRP A 277 -0.37 -12.41 -0.99
CA TRP A 277 1.03 -12.87 -1.00
C TRP A 277 1.85 -12.21 0.10
N THR A 278 2.25 -13.01 1.09
CA THR A 278 3.06 -12.57 2.23
C THR A 278 4.26 -13.47 2.45
N SER A 279 5.32 -12.92 3.05
CA SER A 279 6.50 -13.69 3.43
C SER A 279 6.19 -14.57 4.63
N LEU A 280 7.09 -15.49 4.97
CA LEU A 280 6.90 -16.32 6.18
C LEU A 280 6.89 -15.49 7.47
N LEU A 281 7.38 -14.25 7.42
CA LEU A 281 7.35 -13.28 8.51
C LEU A 281 6.10 -12.39 8.48
N GLY A 282 5.20 -12.61 7.53
CA GLY A 282 3.99 -11.83 7.32
C GLY A 282 4.21 -10.52 6.58
N GLN A 283 5.42 -10.23 6.08
CA GLN A 283 5.66 -9.01 5.31
C GLN A 283 5.03 -9.13 3.92
N GLU A 284 4.45 -8.05 3.42
CA GLU A 284 3.95 -7.96 2.05
C GLU A 284 5.04 -7.50 1.06
N ASN A 285 4.70 -7.32 -0.21
CA ASN A 285 5.67 -6.95 -1.24
C ASN A 285 6.25 -5.53 -1.05
N GLY A 286 5.50 -4.59 -0.49
CA GLY A 286 5.95 -3.25 -0.18
C GLY A 286 6.85 -3.21 1.05
N ASP A 287 6.43 -3.90 2.10
CA ASP A 287 7.11 -4.08 3.38
C ASP A 287 8.57 -4.49 3.24
N GLU A 288 8.82 -5.56 2.46
CA GLU A 288 10.15 -6.13 2.25
C GLU A 288 11.15 -5.11 1.66
N CYS A 289 10.63 -4.05 1.04
CA CYS A 289 11.39 -3.03 0.32
C CYS A 289 11.27 -1.62 0.93
N ALA A 290 10.69 -1.51 2.13
CA ALA A 290 10.42 -0.23 2.77
C ALA A 290 11.71 0.54 3.12
N TRP A 291 11.76 1.80 2.66
CA TRP A 291 12.80 2.78 2.98
C TRP A 291 14.24 2.41 2.56
N ILE A 292 14.41 1.64 1.48
CA ILE A 292 15.73 1.42 0.87
C ILE A 292 16.17 2.70 0.14
N ASN A 293 17.31 3.26 0.53
CA ASN A 293 17.81 4.54 0.01
C ASN A 293 19.10 4.43 -0.84
N SER A 294 19.69 3.23 -0.93
CA SER A 294 20.92 2.98 -1.66
C SER A 294 21.08 1.50 -1.96
N GLY A 295 21.81 1.17 -3.03
CA GLY A 295 22.02 -0.22 -3.47
C GLY A 295 20.82 -0.81 -4.23
N GLN A 296 20.75 -2.15 -4.27
CA GLN A 296 19.64 -2.88 -4.89
C GLN A 296 18.31 -2.48 -4.23
N GLY A 297 17.29 -2.25 -5.05
CA GLY A 297 15.96 -1.83 -4.58
C GLY A 297 15.88 -0.40 -4.03
N ALA A 298 16.91 0.43 -4.17
CA ALA A 298 16.81 1.84 -3.76
C ALA A 298 15.63 2.55 -4.44
N ALA A 299 14.87 3.31 -3.64
CA ALA A 299 13.80 4.14 -4.16
C ALA A 299 14.34 5.13 -5.22
N ALA A 300 13.55 5.34 -6.28
CA ALA A 300 13.93 6.17 -7.40
C ALA A 300 12.71 6.82 -8.07
N ASN A 301 12.95 7.75 -8.98
CA ASN A 301 11.89 8.30 -9.80
C ASN A 301 11.50 7.30 -10.91
N VAL A 302 10.25 6.87 -10.91
CA VAL A 302 9.66 6.07 -11.99
C VAL A 302 9.07 7.02 -13.03
N SER A 303 9.50 6.89 -14.28
CA SER A 303 8.98 7.69 -15.40
C SER A 303 7.67 7.09 -15.92
N MET A 304 6.61 7.89 -15.89
CA MET A 304 5.25 7.57 -16.34
C MET A 304 4.88 8.47 -17.53
N GLY A 305 3.74 8.20 -18.18
CA GLY A 305 3.28 8.97 -19.34
C GLY A 305 3.00 10.45 -19.08
N ASN A 306 2.85 10.85 -17.80
CA ASN A 306 2.52 12.22 -17.41
C ASN A 306 3.55 12.89 -16.49
N GLY A 307 4.71 12.28 -16.27
CA GLY A 307 5.74 12.81 -15.37
C GLY A 307 6.57 11.70 -14.73
N ALA A 308 7.36 12.05 -13.72
CA ALA A 308 8.10 11.09 -12.91
C ALA A 308 7.78 11.28 -11.44
N TYR A 309 7.65 10.17 -10.71
CA TYR A 309 7.25 10.15 -9.30
C TYR A 309 8.24 9.32 -8.49
N ALA A 310 8.54 9.74 -7.27
CA ALA A 310 9.39 8.98 -6.37
C ALA A 310 8.64 7.74 -5.90
N MET A 311 9.14 6.55 -6.23
CA MET A 311 8.57 5.28 -5.82
C MET A 311 9.61 4.49 -5.04
N GLN A 312 9.19 3.70 -4.06
CA GLN A 312 10.02 2.61 -3.56
C GLN A 312 9.95 1.42 -4.52
N SER A 313 10.93 0.53 -4.42
CA SER A 313 10.84 -0.79 -5.03
C SER A 313 9.78 -1.64 -4.33
N THR A 314 9.39 -2.71 -4.99
CA THR A 314 8.51 -3.77 -4.47
C THR A 314 9.23 -5.10 -4.59
N TRP A 315 8.97 -6.03 -3.68
CA TRP A 315 9.56 -7.35 -3.73
C TRP A 315 9.10 -8.10 -4.98
N SER A 316 10.01 -8.82 -5.62
CA SER A 316 9.71 -9.74 -6.70
C SER A 316 10.15 -11.15 -6.31
N ASN A 317 9.22 -12.09 -6.37
CA ASN A 317 9.51 -13.52 -6.26
C ASN A 317 10.31 -14.04 -7.46
N ASP A 318 10.12 -13.47 -8.65
CA ASP A 318 10.83 -13.86 -9.88
C ASP A 318 12.34 -13.58 -9.81
N THR A 319 12.74 -12.45 -9.22
CA THR A 319 14.15 -12.09 -9.03
C THR A 319 14.66 -12.38 -7.62
N ASN A 320 13.76 -12.60 -6.66
CA ASN A 320 14.05 -12.76 -5.23
C ASN A 320 14.80 -11.54 -4.66
N GLU A 321 14.45 -10.35 -5.14
CA GLU A 321 15.03 -9.07 -4.75
C GLU A 321 13.96 -7.96 -4.75
N CYS A 322 14.31 -6.82 -4.16
CA CYS A 322 13.52 -5.60 -4.27
C CYS A 322 13.78 -4.92 -5.62
N ASP A 323 12.76 -4.83 -6.47
CA ASP A 323 12.87 -4.28 -7.81
C ASP A 323 12.06 -3.00 -7.97
N ILE A 324 12.69 -1.99 -8.56
CA ILE A 324 12.01 -0.74 -8.98
C ILE A 324 11.38 -0.90 -10.38
N SER A 325 11.73 -1.96 -11.10
CA SER A 325 11.34 -2.21 -12.48
C SER A 325 11.39 -3.70 -12.76
N HIS A 326 10.28 -4.26 -13.25
CA HIS A 326 10.14 -5.67 -13.59
C HIS A 326 9.37 -5.82 -14.91
N PRO A 327 9.69 -6.82 -15.77
CA PRO A 327 8.91 -7.09 -16.97
C PRO A 327 7.42 -7.29 -16.69
N ILE A 328 6.57 -6.80 -17.58
CA ILE A 328 5.12 -7.03 -17.51
C ILE A 328 4.85 -8.46 -17.98
N LEU A 329 4.13 -9.24 -17.17
CA LEU A 329 3.75 -10.64 -17.45
C LEU A 329 2.34 -10.77 -18.00
#